data_AF-A0A3D1Q6H7-F1
#
_entry.id   AF-A0A3D1Q6H7-F1
#
_cell.length_a   1.000
_cell.length_b   1.000
_cell.length_c   1.000
_cell.angle_alpha   90.00
_cell.angle_beta   90.00
_cell.angle_gamma   90.00
#
_symmetry.space_group_name_H-M   'P 1'
#
loop_
_entity.id
_entity.type
_entity.pdbx_description
1 polymer ?
#
loop_
_entity_poly.entity_id
_entity_poly.type
_entity_poly.pdbx_seq_one_letter_code
_entity_poly.pdbx_strand_id
1 'polypeptide(L)'
;MDELIKIEITYDDKPSAPIWSYPGQNLWEALVAHGLITAGPCGGKRICGKCKLKIEGPLNPPDEAERYLLLPEEIKAGMRLACRIPATQGLKVFLEGQPFTAAPVPRLMSETAAPPMVMHKKIYLPGQDRHNPVSIQERLQKSLPNLHLNLSIADLNELHSLDRTDRPVLELNALLTEDRQLIYAGRSRQDLYGVALDVGTTSLVGSLLDLETGQTVATTTMPNMQRVY
;
A
#
# COMPACT_ATOMS: atom_id res chain seq x y z
N MET A 1 -3.87 -3.16 25.11
CA MET A 1 -3.36 -3.39 23.74
C MET A 1 -3.37 -4.89 23.61
N ASP A 2 -4.38 -5.44 22.95
CA ASP A 2 -4.57 -6.89 22.94
C ASP A 2 -3.45 -7.53 22.12
N GLU A 3 -2.81 -8.54 22.70
CA GLU A 3 -1.73 -9.26 22.05
C GLU A 3 -2.29 -10.00 20.83
N LEU A 4 -1.69 -9.77 19.66
CA LEU A 4 -2.08 -10.45 18.43
C LEU A 4 -1.83 -11.95 18.59
N ILE A 5 -2.73 -12.75 18.02
CA ILE A 5 -2.60 -14.21 18.03
C ILE A 5 -2.07 -14.72 16.71
N LYS A 6 -1.25 -15.76 16.78
CA LYS A 6 -0.63 -16.41 15.63
C LYS A 6 -1.51 -17.54 15.13
N ILE A 7 -1.84 -17.51 13.83
CA ILE A 7 -2.53 -18.59 13.12
C ILE A 7 -1.55 -19.17 12.09
N GLU A 8 -1.35 -20.49 12.09
CA GLU A 8 -0.48 -21.16 11.13
C GLU A 8 -1.25 -21.46 9.84
N ILE A 9 -0.76 -20.97 8.70
CA ILE A 9 -1.32 -21.29 7.38
C ILE A 9 -0.43 -22.33 6.71
N THR A 10 -1.02 -23.44 6.32
CA THR A 10 -0.35 -24.54 5.60
C THR A 10 -0.94 -24.65 4.19
N TYR A 11 -0.07 -24.83 3.21
CA TYR A 11 -0.43 -25.08 1.82
C TYR A 11 0.04 -26.49 1.44
N ASP A 12 -0.66 -27.16 0.53
CA ASP A 12 -0.35 -28.54 0.16
C ASP A 12 1.10 -28.74 -0.33
N ASP A 13 1.67 -27.77 -1.05
CA ASP A 13 3.00 -27.86 -1.68
C ASP A 13 3.98 -26.73 -1.29
N LYS A 14 3.69 -25.97 -0.22
CA LYS A 14 4.52 -24.80 0.16
C LYS A 14 4.79 -24.72 1.66
N PRO A 15 5.92 -24.09 2.07
CA PRO A 15 6.21 -23.85 3.47
C PRO A 15 5.08 -23.04 4.14
N SER A 16 4.75 -23.44 5.36
CA SER A 16 3.73 -22.78 6.17
C SER A 16 4.11 -21.33 6.46
N ALA A 17 3.15 -20.41 6.34
CA ALA A 17 3.33 -19.00 6.68
C ALA A 17 2.37 -18.61 7.81
N PRO A 18 2.81 -17.91 8.86
CA PRO A 18 1.89 -17.44 9.89
C PRO A 18 1.17 -16.17 9.46
N ILE A 19 -0.06 -16.00 9.92
CA ILE A 19 -0.75 -14.70 9.95
C ILE A 19 -1.04 -14.29 11.39
N TRP A 20 -1.25 -13.00 11.59
CA TRP A 20 -1.61 -12.41 12.88
C TRP A 20 -3.02 -11.84 12.81
N SER A 21 -3.81 -12.09 13.86
CA SER A 21 -5.20 -11.63 13.97
C SER A 21 -5.50 -11.20 15.40
N TYR A 22 -6.57 -10.43 15.59
CA TYR A 22 -7.04 -10.09 16.94
C TYR A 22 -7.73 -11.29 17.59
N PRO A 23 -7.54 -11.51 18.91
CA PRO A 23 -8.26 -12.56 19.63
C PRO A 23 -9.78 -12.46 19.43
N GLY A 24 -10.42 -13.58 19.09
CA GLY A 24 -11.87 -13.66 18.92
C GLY A 24 -12.39 -13.12 17.58
N GLN A 25 -11.53 -12.52 16.74
CA GLN A 25 -11.92 -12.11 15.39
C GLN A 25 -12.45 -13.32 14.60
N ASN A 26 -13.43 -13.10 13.74
CA ASN A 26 -13.92 -14.14 12.84
C ASN A 26 -12.77 -14.64 11.94
N LEU A 27 -12.50 -15.96 11.96
CA LEU A 27 -11.38 -16.53 11.20
C LEU A 27 -11.52 -16.30 9.69
N TRP A 28 -12.74 -16.34 9.12
CA TRP A 28 -12.93 -15.98 7.72
C TRP A 28 -12.53 -14.53 7.44
N GLU A 29 -12.87 -13.58 8.31
CA GLU A 29 -12.47 -12.18 8.13
C GLU A 29 -10.95 -12.02 8.17
N ALA A 30 -10.28 -12.70 9.10
CA ALA A 30 -8.82 -12.71 9.19
C ALA A 30 -8.19 -13.25 7.89
N LEU A 31 -8.67 -14.40 7.40
CA LEU A 31 -8.14 -15.02 6.18
C LEU A 31 -8.37 -14.15 4.93
N VAL A 32 -9.53 -13.49 4.82
CA VAL A 32 -9.82 -12.57 3.70
C VAL A 32 -8.98 -11.29 3.81
N ALA A 33 -8.79 -10.73 5.01
CA ALA A 33 -7.96 -9.55 5.23
C ALA A 33 -6.48 -9.77 4.87
N HIS A 34 -5.98 -10.99 5.05
CA HIS A 34 -4.65 -11.40 4.62
C HIS A 34 -4.59 -11.87 3.16
N GLY A 35 -5.69 -11.75 2.39
CA GLY A 35 -5.74 -12.11 0.97
C GLY A 35 -5.56 -13.61 0.69
N LEU A 36 -5.77 -14.46 1.69
CA LEU A 36 -5.53 -15.89 1.62
C LEU A 36 -6.68 -16.66 0.96
N ILE A 37 -7.90 -16.17 1.13
CA ILE A 37 -9.11 -16.74 0.55
C ILE A 37 -9.96 -15.65 -0.10
N THR A 38 -10.84 -16.04 -1.02
CA THR A 38 -11.81 -15.12 -1.62
C THR A 38 -12.90 -14.76 -0.61
N ALA A 39 -13.49 -13.57 -0.78
CA ALA A 39 -14.68 -13.25 0.01
C ALA A 39 -15.84 -14.13 -0.46
N GLY A 40 -16.44 -14.86 0.47
CA GLY A 40 -17.64 -15.62 0.21
C GLY A 40 -18.85 -14.71 -0.01
N PRO A 41 -19.91 -15.21 -0.68
CA PRO A 41 -21.07 -14.40 -1.07
C PRO A 41 -21.91 -13.87 0.09
N CYS A 42 -21.70 -14.36 1.31
CA CYS A 42 -22.41 -13.88 2.50
C CYS A 42 -21.62 -12.89 3.35
N GLY A 43 -20.38 -12.53 2.98
CA GLY A 43 -19.58 -11.56 3.74
C GLY A 43 -19.36 -11.96 5.21
N GLY A 44 -19.14 -13.25 5.49
CA GLY A 44 -18.92 -13.72 6.87
C GLY A 44 -20.19 -13.86 7.73
N LYS A 45 -21.39 -13.62 7.20
CA LYS A 45 -22.69 -13.68 7.92
C LYS A 45 -23.14 -15.07 8.38
N ARG A 46 -22.32 -16.12 8.23
CA ARG A 46 -22.58 -17.49 8.76
C ARG A 46 -23.82 -18.21 8.19
N ILE A 47 -24.20 -17.93 6.95
CA ILE A 47 -25.42 -18.49 6.33
C ILE A 47 -25.20 -19.37 5.09
N CYS A 48 -24.06 -19.25 4.39
CA CYS A 48 -23.93 -19.83 3.04
C CYS A 48 -23.09 -21.11 2.91
N GLY A 49 -22.33 -21.51 3.94
CA GLY A 49 -21.47 -22.70 3.88
C GLY A 49 -20.22 -22.62 2.99
N LYS A 50 -20.01 -21.55 2.22
CA LYS A 50 -18.92 -21.47 1.22
C LYS A 50 -17.52 -21.18 1.76
N CYS A 51 -17.36 -20.96 3.07
CA CYS A 51 -16.06 -20.75 3.72
C CYS A 51 -15.52 -22.03 4.38
N LYS A 52 -15.82 -23.18 3.77
CA LYS A 52 -15.42 -24.49 4.26
C LYS A 52 -13.92 -24.68 4.04
N LEU A 53 -13.15 -24.84 5.12
CA LEU A 53 -11.70 -25.07 5.11
C LEU A 53 -11.35 -26.19 6.09
N LYS A 54 -10.25 -26.91 5.84
CA LYS A 54 -9.71 -27.83 6.83
C LYS A 54 -9.01 -27.01 7.92
N ILE A 55 -9.43 -27.18 9.16
CA ILE A 55 -8.94 -26.38 10.29
C ILE A 55 -8.66 -27.32 11.47
N GLU A 56 -7.48 -27.19 12.07
CA GLU A 56 -7.04 -27.93 13.24
C GLU A 56 -6.69 -26.97 14.39
N GLY A 57 -6.77 -27.45 15.64
CA GLY A 57 -6.46 -26.66 16.83
C GLY A 57 -7.55 -26.73 17.91
N PRO A 58 -7.59 -25.77 18.84
CA PRO A 58 -8.57 -25.75 19.94
C PRO A 58 -9.95 -25.31 19.44
N LEU A 59 -10.64 -26.23 18.75
CA LEU A 59 -11.94 -26.00 18.13
C LEU A 59 -13.08 -26.54 19.00
N ASN A 60 -14.19 -25.81 19.05
CA ASN A 60 -15.45 -26.33 19.58
C ASN A 60 -16.03 -27.41 18.66
N PRO A 61 -16.85 -28.34 19.18
CA PRO A 61 -17.59 -29.28 18.35
C PRO A 61 -18.42 -28.58 17.26
N PRO A 62 -18.63 -29.20 16.08
CA PRO A 62 -19.46 -28.61 15.03
C PRO A 62 -20.88 -28.33 15.52
N ASP A 63 -21.34 -27.09 15.31
CA ASP A 63 -22.69 -26.65 15.67
C ASP A 63 -23.74 -27.22 14.69
N GLU A 64 -25.02 -26.99 14.97
CA GLU A 64 -26.12 -27.50 14.11
C GLU A 64 -26.05 -26.98 12.67
N ALA A 65 -25.61 -25.73 12.49
CA ALA A 65 -25.52 -25.13 11.17
C ALA A 65 -24.32 -25.68 10.38
N GLU A 66 -23.19 -25.97 11.03
CA GLU A 66 -22.10 -26.73 10.42
C GLU A 66 -22.56 -28.14 10.03
N ARG A 67 -23.31 -28.83 10.90
CA ARG A 67 -23.88 -30.16 10.58
C ARG A 67 -24.91 -30.13 9.46
N TYR A 68 -25.58 -29.01 9.27
CA TYR A 68 -26.54 -28.82 8.18
C TYR A 68 -25.87 -28.49 6.85
N LEU A 69 -24.78 -27.72 6.88
CA LEU A 69 -24.10 -27.20 5.68
C LEU A 69 -22.91 -28.06 5.21
N LEU A 70 -22.36 -28.90 6.08
CA LEU A 70 -21.23 -29.79 5.80
C LEU A 70 -21.69 -31.24 5.76
N LEU A 71 -21.11 -32.02 4.86
CA LEU A 71 -21.33 -33.45 4.83
C LEU A 71 -20.66 -34.13 6.04
N PRO A 72 -21.21 -35.24 6.56
CA PRO A 72 -20.60 -36.00 7.66
C PRO A 72 -19.14 -36.40 7.39
N GLU A 73 -18.82 -36.75 6.14
CA GLU A 73 -17.47 -37.12 5.69
C GLU A 73 -16.52 -35.93 5.73
N GLU A 74 -17.01 -34.73 5.42
CA GLU A 74 -16.22 -33.49 5.47
C GLU A 74 -15.89 -33.12 6.91
N ILE A 75 -16.87 -33.20 7.81
CA ILE A 75 -16.64 -32.99 9.24
C ILE A 75 -15.61 -33.99 9.76
N LYS A 76 -15.71 -35.27 9.35
CA LYS A 76 -14.76 -36.32 9.72
C LYS A 76 -13.35 -36.06 9.16
N ALA A 77 -13.24 -35.40 8.01
CA ALA A 77 -11.97 -34.97 7.41
C ALA A 77 -11.39 -33.69 8.04
N GLY A 78 -12.05 -33.10 9.04
CA GLY A 78 -11.60 -31.86 9.71
C GLY A 78 -12.02 -30.57 9.01
N MET A 79 -12.99 -30.64 8.08
CA MET A 79 -13.55 -29.45 7.44
C MET A 79 -14.47 -28.71 8.41
N ARG A 80 -14.33 -27.38 8.44
CA ARG A 80 -15.10 -26.47 9.28
C ARG A 80 -15.48 -25.21 8.51
N LEU A 81 -16.49 -24.49 8.98
CA LEU A 81 -16.85 -23.18 8.42
C LEU A 81 -16.01 -22.08 9.09
N ALA A 82 -15.04 -21.52 8.36
CA ALA A 82 -14.14 -20.49 8.90
C ALA A 82 -14.90 -19.30 9.52
N CYS A 83 -16.06 -18.91 8.95
CA CYS A 83 -16.86 -17.80 9.47
C CYS A 83 -17.49 -18.05 10.86
N ARG A 84 -17.51 -19.30 11.32
CA ARG A 84 -18.03 -19.72 12.62
C ARG A 84 -16.93 -19.92 13.66
N ILE A 85 -15.66 -19.88 13.25
CA ILE A 85 -14.53 -20.10 14.14
C ILE A 85 -13.97 -18.74 14.59
N PRO A 86 -13.91 -18.46 15.89
CA PRO A 86 -13.15 -17.33 16.40
C PRO A 86 -11.65 -17.62 16.28
N ALA A 87 -10.87 -16.62 15.93
CA ALA A 87 -9.42 -16.67 15.91
C ALA A 87 -8.92 -16.87 17.35
N THR A 88 -8.23 -17.97 17.59
CA THR A 88 -7.61 -18.35 18.87
C THR A 88 -6.18 -18.83 18.66
N GLN A 89 -5.38 -18.84 19.73
CA GLN A 89 -3.98 -19.29 19.68
C GLN A 89 -3.90 -20.77 19.30
N GLY A 90 -2.99 -21.12 18.39
CA GLY A 90 -2.71 -22.51 18.02
C GLY A 90 -3.63 -23.08 16.93
N LEU A 91 -4.39 -22.23 16.23
CA LEU A 91 -5.12 -22.63 15.03
C LEU A 91 -4.17 -22.90 13.86
N LYS A 92 -4.44 -23.98 13.14
CA LYS A 92 -3.82 -24.32 11.86
C LYS A 92 -4.88 -24.38 10.77
N VAL A 93 -4.69 -23.63 9.70
CA VAL A 93 -5.59 -23.57 8.55
C VAL A 93 -4.88 -24.13 7.33
N PHE A 94 -5.53 -25.07 6.65
CA PHE A 94 -5.01 -25.68 5.43
C PHE A 94 -5.74 -25.07 4.24
N LEU A 95 -4.98 -24.55 3.28
CA LEU A 95 -5.49 -23.90 2.07
C LEU A 95 -5.03 -24.66 0.83
N GLU A 96 -5.97 -24.92 -0.08
CA GLU A 96 -5.71 -25.48 -1.40
C GLU A 96 -5.23 -24.35 -2.34
N GLY A 97 -4.14 -24.58 -3.08
CA GLY A 97 -3.62 -23.65 -4.09
C GLY A 97 -2.70 -22.55 -3.56
N GLN A 98 -2.50 -21.47 -4.33
CA GLN A 98 -1.68 -20.32 -3.93
C GLN A 98 -2.57 -19.22 -3.34
N PRO A 99 -2.07 -18.41 -2.38
CA PRO A 99 -2.80 -17.24 -1.92
C PRO A 99 -3.16 -16.34 -3.11
N PHE A 100 -4.33 -15.70 -3.05
CA PHE A 100 -4.82 -14.86 -4.16
C PHE A 100 -3.87 -13.69 -4.45
N THR A 101 -3.06 -13.30 -3.47
CA THR A 101 -1.97 -12.32 -3.59
C THR A 101 -0.83 -12.76 -4.52
N ALA A 102 -0.77 -14.04 -4.90
CA ALA A 102 0.27 -14.60 -5.77
C ALA A 102 -0.18 -14.76 -7.24
N ALA A 103 -1.40 -14.34 -7.60
CA ALA A 103 -1.81 -14.36 -9.00
C ALA A 103 -0.87 -13.43 -9.80
N PRO A 104 -0.18 -13.92 -10.84
CA PRO A 104 0.64 -13.07 -11.68
C PRO A 104 -0.28 -12.01 -12.28
N VAL A 105 0.01 -10.75 -11.96
CA VAL A 105 -0.60 -9.61 -12.63
C VAL A 105 -0.34 -9.84 -14.13
N PRO A 106 -1.37 -9.90 -14.99
CA PRO A 106 -1.12 -9.78 -16.41
C PRO A 106 -0.38 -8.45 -16.52
N ARG A 107 0.93 -8.48 -16.85
CA ARG A 107 1.64 -7.24 -17.15
C ARG A 107 0.85 -6.63 -18.29
N LEU A 108 0.04 -5.64 -17.99
CA LEU A 108 -0.41 -4.70 -19.00
C LEU A 108 0.89 -3.99 -19.37
N MET A 109 1.63 -4.57 -20.31
CA MET A 109 2.81 -3.96 -20.91
C MET A 109 2.28 -2.82 -21.78
N SER A 110 1.85 -1.74 -21.14
CA SER A 110 1.81 -0.46 -21.79
C SER A 110 3.24 0.08 -21.67
N GLU A 111 4.05 -0.19 -22.70
CA GLU A 111 5.38 0.42 -22.89
C GLU A 111 5.28 1.92 -23.22
N THR A 112 4.12 2.55 -23.02
CA THR A 112 3.97 3.98 -23.14
C THR A 112 4.42 4.62 -21.85
N ALA A 113 5.68 5.07 -21.82
CA ALA A 113 6.14 6.00 -20.81
C ALA A 113 5.16 7.19 -20.79
N ALA A 114 4.57 7.46 -19.62
CA ALA A 114 3.79 8.67 -19.45
C ALA A 114 4.72 9.87 -19.67
N PRO A 115 4.22 11.00 -20.21
CA PRO A 115 5.02 12.21 -20.26
C PRO A 115 5.50 12.58 -18.84
N PRO A 116 6.74 13.05 -18.68
CA PRO A 116 7.31 13.34 -17.37
C PRO A 116 6.52 14.46 -16.68
N MET A 117 5.83 14.13 -15.59
CA MET A 117 4.98 15.07 -14.86
C MET A 117 5.77 16.05 -13.98
N VAL A 118 7.02 15.69 -13.65
CA VAL A 118 7.93 16.49 -12.84
C VAL A 118 9.30 16.55 -13.50
N MET A 119 9.86 17.74 -13.60
CA MET A 119 11.17 18.01 -14.20
C MET A 119 12.17 18.45 -13.16
N HIS A 120 13.36 17.87 -13.21
CA HIS A 120 14.53 18.41 -12.52
C HIS A 120 15.10 19.61 -13.26
N LYS A 121 15.38 20.68 -12.51
CA LYS A 121 16.09 21.84 -13.04
C LYS A 121 17.12 22.35 -12.04
N LYS A 122 18.33 22.64 -12.51
CA LYS A 122 19.27 23.44 -11.72
C LYS A 122 18.88 24.91 -11.77
N ILE A 123 18.74 25.53 -10.61
CA ILE A 123 18.44 26.96 -10.49
C ILE A 123 19.55 27.65 -9.69
N TYR A 124 19.74 28.93 -9.99
CA TYR A 124 20.75 29.76 -9.36
C TYR A 124 20.05 30.99 -8.78
N LEU A 125 20.16 31.15 -7.47
CA LEU A 125 19.61 32.30 -6.77
C LEU A 125 20.73 33.27 -6.41
N PRO A 126 20.48 34.59 -6.52
CA PRO A 126 21.41 35.57 -5.99
C PRO A 126 21.57 35.37 -4.47
N GLY A 127 22.79 35.58 -4.02
CA GLY A 127 23.16 35.64 -2.61
C GLY A 127 22.34 36.63 -1.79
N GLN A 128 22.48 36.55 -0.46
CA GLN A 128 21.95 37.59 0.40
C GLN A 128 22.71 38.89 0.19
N ASP A 129 21.98 39.97 -0.04
CA ASP A 129 22.52 41.33 0.04
C ASP A 129 22.42 41.81 1.49
N ARG A 130 23.56 42.14 2.09
CA ARG A 130 23.63 42.67 3.48
C ARG A 130 23.00 44.04 3.61
N HIS A 131 23.03 44.86 2.56
CA HIS A 131 22.52 46.23 2.58
C HIS A 131 21.04 46.30 2.25
N ASN A 132 20.52 45.31 1.51
CA ASN A 132 19.11 45.21 1.15
C ASN A 132 18.60 43.76 1.35
N PRO A 133 18.35 43.35 2.61
CA PRO A 133 17.98 41.98 2.91
C PRO A 133 16.59 41.66 2.37
N VAL A 134 16.51 40.61 1.54
CA VAL A 134 15.27 40.10 0.94
C VAL A 134 15.13 38.63 1.31
N SER A 135 13.91 38.21 1.67
CA SER A 135 13.64 36.83 2.05
C SER A 135 14.04 35.83 0.94
N ILE A 136 14.42 34.61 1.32
CA ILE A 136 14.77 33.57 0.32
C ILE A 136 13.57 33.24 -0.58
N GLN A 137 12.36 33.28 -0.03
CA GLN A 137 11.12 33.10 -0.79
C GLN A 137 10.94 34.19 -1.86
N GLU A 138 11.15 35.46 -1.51
CA GLU A 138 11.08 36.55 -2.49
C GLU A 138 12.18 36.45 -3.55
N ARG A 139 13.41 36.07 -3.16
CA ARG A 139 14.49 35.83 -4.13
C ARG A 139 14.15 34.69 -5.09
N LEU A 140 13.60 33.58 -4.57
CA LEU A 140 13.07 32.48 -5.38
C LEU A 140 12.02 32.97 -6.36
N GLN A 141 11.01 33.72 -5.89
CA GLN A 141 9.94 34.25 -6.75
C GLN A 141 10.48 35.21 -7.82
N LYS A 142 11.45 36.07 -7.49
CA LYS A 142 12.08 37.00 -8.45
C LYS A 142 12.90 36.27 -9.51
N SER A 143 13.65 35.24 -9.12
CA SER A 143 14.44 34.42 -10.05
C SER A 143 13.57 33.49 -10.91
N LEU A 144 12.37 33.16 -10.45
CA LEU A 144 11.43 32.24 -11.09
C LEU A 144 10.03 32.86 -11.20
N PRO A 145 9.87 33.98 -11.92
CA PRO A 145 8.65 34.80 -11.86
C PRO A 145 7.39 34.10 -12.41
N ASN A 146 7.56 33.12 -13.29
CA ASN A 146 6.46 32.39 -13.93
C ASN A 146 6.07 31.10 -13.19
N LEU A 147 6.66 30.85 -12.01
CA LEU A 147 6.38 29.66 -11.21
C LEU A 147 5.61 30.02 -9.94
N HIS A 148 4.70 29.13 -9.55
CA HIS A 148 4.03 29.15 -8.26
C HIS A 148 4.86 28.38 -7.24
N LEU A 149 5.27 29.03 -6.16
CA LEU A 149 6.02 28.38 -5.08
C LEU A 149 5.06 27.51 -4.25
N ASN A 150 5.15 26.19 -4.41
CA ASN A 150 4.39 25.21 -3.63
C ASN A 150 5.37 24.43 -2.74
N LEU A 151 6.07 25.16 -1.88
CA LEU A 151 7.08 24.64 -0.98
C LEU A 151 6.49 24.43 0.41
N SER A 152 6.81 23.29 1.04
CA SER A 152 6.43 23.06 2.43
C SER A 152 7.27 23.93 3.38
N ILE A 153 6.83 24.04 4.64
CA ILE A 153 7.61 24.70 5.70
C ILE A 153 8.97 24.02 5.89
N ALA A 154 9.04 22.69 5.73
CA ALA A 154 10.29 21.94 5.84
C ALA A 154 11.28 22.34 4.72
N ASP A 155 10.79 22.45 3.49
CA ASP A 155 11.61 22.90 2.35
C ASP A 155 12.15 24.31 2.56
N LEU A 156 11.29 25.23 3.05
CA LEU A 156 11.69 26.61 3.34
C LEU A 156 12.74 26.68 4.47
N ASN A 157 12.61 25.84 5.50
CA ASN A 157 13.60 25.75 6.58
C ASN A 157 14.94 25.19 6.07
N GLU A 158 14.92 24.16 5.21
CA GLU A 158 16.12 23.65 4.56
C GLU A 158 16.79 24.77 3.75
N LEU A 159 16.03 25.42 2.87
CA LEU A 159 16.51 26.54 2.06
C LEU A 159 17.13 27.66 2.89
N HIS A 160 16.48 28.05 3.98
CA HIS A 160 17.01 29.06 4.90
C HIS A 160 18.33 28.62 5.54
N SER A 161 18.46 27.35 5.93
CA SER A 161 19.71 26.81 6.49
C SER A 161 20.88 26.80 5.49
N LEU A 162 20.58 26.73 4.20
CA LEU A 162 21.55 26.72 3.11
C LEU A 162 22.02 28.13 2.71
N ASP A 163 21.23 29.12 3.05
CA ASP A 163 21.34 30.52 2.63
C ASP A 163 22.18 31.31 3.62
N ARG A 164 23.49 31.36 3.34
CA ARG A 164 24.49 32.01 4.19
C ARG A 164 24.85 33.38 3.65
N THR A 165 25.16 34.29 4.56
CA THR A 165 25.73 35.61 4.24
C THR A 165 27.06 35.44 3.48
N ASP A 166 27.36 36.38 2.57
CA ASP A 166 28.57 36.42 1.72
C ASP A 166 28.69 35.36 0.62
N ARG A 167 27.68 34.49 0.46
CA ARG A 167 27.60 33.63 -0.72
C ARG A 167 27.08 34.46 -1.90
N PRO A 168 27.81 34.59 -3.02
CA PRO A 168 27.34 35.40 -4.16
C PRO A 168 26.18 34.74 -4.92
N VAL A 169 26.18 33.41 -5.02
CA VAL A 169 25.15 32.62 -5.71
C VAL A 169 24.85 31.34 -4.94
N LEU A 170 23.58 31.01 -4.81
CA LEU A 170 23.08 29.76 -4.25
C LEU A 170 22.60 28.84 -5.38
N GLU A 171 23.35 27.77 -5.67
CA GLU A 171 22.95 26.71 -6.60
C GLU A 171 22.03 25.71 -5.89
N LEU A 172 20.88 25.41 -6.51
CA LEU A 172 19.88 24.47 -6.00
C LEU A 172 19.38 23.53 -7.10
N ASN A 173 19.03 22.32 -6.70
CA ASN A 173 18.23 21.39 -7.48
C ASN A 173 16.76 21.68 -7.20
N ALA A 174 15.99 21.93 -8.25
CA ALA A 174 14.58 22.24 -8.20
C ALA A 174 13.73 21.16 -8.87
N LEU A 175 12.55 20.92 -8.33
CA LEU A 175 11.51 20.08 -8.92
C LEU A 175 10.35 20.94 -9.41
N LEU A 176 10.04 20.82 -10.69
CA LEU A 176 9.05 21.62 -11.38
C LEU A 176 7.93 20.75 -11.95
N THR A 177 6.68 21.09 -11.69
CA THR A 177 5.53 20.42 -12.33
C THR A 177 5.16 21.09 -13.65
N GLU A 178 4.41 20.37 -14.50
CA GLU A 178 3.85 20.93 -15.74
C GLU A 178 2.94 22.15 -15.47
N ASP A 179 2.22 22.15 -14.35
CA ASP A 179 1.36 23.25 -13.88
C ASP A 179 2.15 24.46 -13.33
N ARG A 180 3.44 24.56 -13.68
CA ARG A 180 4.34 25.65 -13.30
C ARG A 180 4.51 25.79 -11.79
N GLN A 181 4.48 24.69 -11.04
CA GLN A 181 4.76 24.73 -9.60
C GLN A 181 6.21 24.36 -9.31
N LEU A 182 6.83 25.11 -8.40
CA LEU A 182 8.08 24.69 -7.74
C LEU A 182 7.71 23.93 -6.46
N ILE A 183 7.89 22.61 -6.47
CA ILE A 183 7.49 21.73 -5.36
C ILE A 183 8.64 21.33 -4.44
N TYR A 184 9.88 21.57 -4.88
CA TYR A 184 11.09 21.37 -4.07
C TYR A 184 12.21 22.25 -4.60
N ALA A 185 13.04 22.77 -3.70
CA ALA A 185 14.33 23.35 -4.03
C ALA A 185 15.32 23.08 -2.90
N GLY A 186 16.47 22.48 -3.21
CA GLY A 186 17.46 22.13 -2.18
C GLY A 186 18.81 21.74 -2.76
N ARG A 187 19.71 21.24 -1.92
CA ARG A 187 21.08 20.89 -2.35
C ARG A 187 21.14 19.56 -3.09
N SER A 188 20.40 18.57 -2.63
CA SER A 188 20.41 17.24 -3.22
C SER A 188 19.41 17.16 -4.37
N ARG A 189 19.78 16.37 -5.38
CA ARG A 189 18.81 15.85 -6.33
C ARG A 189 17.94 14.81 -5.61
N GLN A 190 16.64 14.79 -5.88
CA GLN A 190 15.70 13.89 -5.24
C GLN A 190 15.30 12.79 -6.22
N ASP A 191 15.09 11.58 -5.72
CA ASP A 191 14.46 10.52 -6.51
C ASP A 191 12.95 10.81 -6.60
N LEU A 192 12.40 10.71 -7.81
CA LEU A 192 11.03 11.14 -8.11
C LEU A 192 10.16 9.94 -8.45
N TYR A 193 9.28 9.58 -7.52
CA TYR A 193 8.31 8.52 -7.74
C TYR A 193 6.88 9.00 -7.56
N GLY A 194 5.99 8.40 -8.34
CA GLY A 194 4.55 8.59 -8.25
C GLY A 194 3.86 7.25 -8.07
N VAL A 195 2.63 7.30 -7.57
CA VAL A 195 1.78 6.11 -7.44
C VAL A 195 0.52 6.32 -8.25
N ALA A 196 0.25 5.41 -9.19
CA ALA A 196 -1.03 5.30 -9.85
C ALA A 196 -1.86 4.22 -9.15
N LEU A 197 -3.05 4.59 -8.68
CA LEU A 197 -3.98 3.70 -7.99
C LEU A 197 -5.25 3.54 -8.82
N ASP A 198 -5.56 2.30 -9.21
CA ASP A 198 -6.85 1.93 -9.79
C ASP A 198 -7.68 1.19 -8.72
N VAL A 199 -8.80 1.82 -8.35
CA VAL A 199 -9.69 1.35 -7.29
C VAL A 199 -10.95 0.75 -7.90
N GLY A 200 -10.84 -0.52 -8.31
CA GLY A 200 -11.97 -1.30 -8.80
C GLY A 200 -12.78 -1.92 -7.66
N THR A 201 -14.04 -2.26 -7.92
CA THR A 201 -14.91 -2.91 -6.91
C THR A 201 -14.39 -4.25 -6.43
N THR A 202 -13.69 -4.98 -7.31
CA THR A 202 -13.12 -6.30 -7.01
C THR A 202 -11.63 -6.22 -6.69
N SER A 203 -10.88 -5.32 -7.33
CA SER A 203 -9.42 -5.30 -7.26
C SER A 203 -8.90 -3.88 -7.06
N LEU A 204 -7.84 -3.77 -6.28
CA LEU A 204 -7.02 -2.57 -6.16
C LEU A 204 -5.71 -2.84 -6.91
N VAL A 205 -5.36 -1.98 -7.86
CA VAL A 205 -4.07 -2.04 -8.56
C VAL A 205 -3.26 -0.81 -8.18
N GLY A 206 -2.00 -1.03 -7.80
CA GLY A 206 -1.05 0.03 -7.51
C GLY A 206 0.18 -0.10 -8.40
N SER A 207 0.53 0.98 -9.09
CA SER A 207 1.76 1.06 -9.88
C SER A 207 2.66 2.17 -9.33
N LEU A 208 3.92 1.83 -9.09
CA LEU A 208 4.99 2.77 -8.79
C LEU A 208 5.60 3.24 -10.11
N LEU A 209 5.60 4.55 -10.32
CA LEU A 209 6.11 5.20 -11.53
C LEU A 209 7.36 5.99 -11.17
N ASP A 210 8.37 5.94 -12.02
CA ASP A 210 9.44 6.93 -12.05
C ASP A 210 8.89 8.16 -12.79
N LEU A 211 8.79 9.31 -12.10
CA LEU A 211 8.17 10.50 -12.68
C LEU A 211 9.10 11.29 -13.60
N GLU A 212 10.40 11.00 -13.57
CA GLU A 212 11.38 11.62 -14.46
C GLU A 212 11.42 10.89 -15.80
N THR A 213 11.38 9.56 -15.79
CA THR A 213 11.40 8.74 -17.02
C THR A 213 10.01 8.39 -17.55
N GLY A 214 8.98 8.51 -16.70
CA GLY A 214 7.60 8.10 -17.01
C GLY A 214 7.39 6.58 -17.00
N GLN A 215 8.40 5.80 -16.60
CA GLN A 215 8.35 4.34 -16.62
C GLN A 215 7.73 3.75 -15.37
N THR A 216 7.03 2.63 -15.53
CA THR A 216 6.54 1.83 -14.40
C THR A 216 7.68 1.02 -13.79
N VAL A 217 8.03 1.34 -12.54
CA VAL A 217 9.05 0.64 -11.74
C VAL A 217 8.51 -0.69 -11.22
N ALA A 218 7.27 -0.69 -10.72
CA ALA A 218 6.62 -1.89 -10.19
C ALA A 218 5.10 -1.76 -10.26
N THR A 219 4.41 -2.89 -10.37
CA THR A 219 2.95 -2.98 -10.27
C THR A 219 2.58 -4.12 -9.35
N THR A 220 1.60 -3.88 -8.46
CA THR A 220 1.01 -4.87 -7.58
C THR A 220 -0.50 -4.79 -7.64
N THR A 221 -1.16 -5.92 -7.40
CA THR A 221 -2.62 -6.01 -7.36
C THR A 221 -3.04 -6.74 -6.10
N MET A 222 -4.08 -6.25 -5.44
CA MET A 222 -4.69 -6.93 -4.31
C MET A 222 -6.22 -6.93 -4.40
N PRO A 223 -6.89 -7.89 -3.75
CA PRO A 223 -8.32 -7.81 -3.47
C PRO A 223 -8.77 -6.45 -2.94
N ASN A 224 -9.81 -5.85 -3.54
CA ASN A 224 -10.50 -4.76 -2.86
C ASN A 224 -11.30 -5.33 -1.68
N MET A 225 -10.91 -4.93 -0.47
CA MET A 225 -11.50 -5.38 0.80
C MET A 225 -12.88 -4.81 1.09
N GLN A 226 -13.35 -3.82 0.32
CA GLN A 226 -14.75 -3.38 0.37
C GLN A 226 -15.73 -4.52 0.08
N ARG A 227 -15.30 -5.62 -0.55
CA ARG A 227 -16.08 -6.86 -0.73
C ARG A 227 -16.58 -7.52 0.56
N VAL A 228 -16.05 -7.13 1.72
CA VAL A 228 -16.41 -7.69 3.03
C VAL A 228 -17.62 -6.97 3.64
N TYR A 229 -17.94 -5.76 3.17
CA TYR A 229 -19.01 -4.90 3.68
C TYR A 229 -20.17 -4.80 2.68
#